data_AF-A0A9D8UGZ3-F1
#
_entry.id   AF-A0A9D8UGZ3-F1
#
_cell.length_a   1.000
_cell.length_b   1.000
_cell.length_c   1.000
_cell.angle_alpha   90.00
_cell.angle_beta   90.00
_cell.angle_gamma   90.00
#
_symmetry.space_group_name_H-M   'P 1'
#
loop_
_entity.id
_entity.type
_entity.pdbx_description
1 polymer ?
#
loop_
_entity_poly.entity_id
_entity_poly.type
_entity_poly.pdbx_seq_one_letter_code
_entity_poly.pdbx_strand_id
1 'polypeptide(L)'
;MGNGLKTSIFPALLLLSGLSFSNAQTPFYDLDVTISPETHRVFVEGDISFPSTMIEDGILKLLHAPVVDSLDITSESLEHFESDTSGNGPSTHTLSFSEGHPDEITIRISYSVFIPTDHNINRLTPEWIELNLDSFWVPIFSAIPHIRYEITVDLGGDYTLMTGDNYRKTGEGQYIIEDAVPRRDIPFSAGMDLRAVEGTLSAAYSPLDSVNLENIVVKSDSILSFLRAYAGRAEDFYNPRIVVITPREEVGYSRKNYIAMSDVRSFTDQYLSGYLAHEFSHYWFSNANFQTKHHWLTESFAEYLSMIYMREVYGEKWFSNDLEKKKTRLEEDPRKLAEFDSRPSFLALYYRGPLVLHAFEEFVGEQSFRKIIRAFIREDIRTNEELFDMIREELGTEASEKLLEFHAAI
;
A
#
# COMPACT_ATOMS: atom_id res chain seq x y z
N MET A 1 12.22 48.40 17.52
CA MET A 1 12.45 48.17 16.07
C MET A 1 13.79 47.50 15.92
N GLY A 2 13.81 46.26 15.44
CA GLY A 2 15.01 45.42 15.32
C GLY A 2 14.78 43.99 15.82
N ASN A 3 13.91 43.23 15.17
CA ASN A 3 13.80 41.78 15.40
C ASN A 3 14.85 41.09 14.53
N GLY A 4 15.95 40.66 15.15
CA GLY A 4 16.94 39.80 14.54
C GLY A 4 16.40 38.37 14.42
N LEU A 5 16.42 37.84 13.20
CA LEU A 5 16.19 36.44 12.89
C LEU A 5 17.14 35.56 13.73
N LYS A 6 16.56 34.66 14.53
CA LYS A 6 17.29 33.52 15.10
C LYS A 6 17.32 32.42 14.06
N THR A 7 18.46 32.30 13.37
CA THR A 7 18.86 31.10 12.63
C THR A 7 18.96 29.92 13.60
N SER A 8 18.04 28.96 13.48
CA SER A 8 18.14 27.67 14.15
C SER A 8 19.10 26.79 13.37
N ILE A 9 20.14 26.33 14.04
CA ILE A 9 21.21 25.47 13.54
C ILE A 9 20.68 24.03 13.57
N PHE A 10 20.49 23.42 12.39
CA PHE A 10 20.25 21.98 12.24
C PHE A 10 21.47 21.21 12.79
N PRO A 11 21.31 20.20 13.67
CA PRO A 11 22.42 19.35 14.04
C PRO A 11 22.68 18.33 12.93
N ALA A 12 23.93 18.38 12.46
CA ALA A 12 24.72 17.39 11.74
C ALA A 12 24.03 16.06 11.36
N LEU A 13 23.90 15.91 10.04
CA LEU A 13 23.71 14.66 9.30
C LEU A 13 24.75 13.62 9.77
N LEU A 14 24.34 12.64 10.57
CA LEU A 14 25.14 11.43 10.77
C LEU A 14 25.01 10.59 9.51
N LEU A 15 26.10 10.53 8.74
CA LEU A 15 26.34 9.54 7.69
C LEU A 15 26.22 8.14 8.30
N LEU A 16 25.02 7.56 8.22
CA LEU A 16 24.82 6.12 8.36
C LEU A 16 25.39 5.48 7.11
N SER A 17 26.57 4.90 7.26
CA SER A 17 27.18 3.98 6.31
C SER A 17 26.14 2.96 5.84
N GLY A 18 25.88 2.97 4.53
CA GLY A 18 24.88 2.14 3.89
C GLY A 18 25.05 0.67 4.24
N LEU A 19 23.97 0.07 4.74
CA LEU A 19 23.72 -1.34 4.55
C LEU A 19 23.47 -1.53 3.06
N SER A 20 24.51 -1.97 2.34
CA SER A 20 24.37 -2.45 0.97
C SER A 20 23.51 -3.71 1.00
N PHE A 21 22.20 -3.55 0.85
CA PHE A 21 21.36 -4.62 0.30
C PHE A 21 21.91 -4.93 -1.10
N SER A 22 22.09 -6.20 -1.44
CA SER A 22 22.53 -6.55 -2.80
C SER A 22 21.46 -6.09 -3.80
N ASN A 23 21.71 -4.96 -4.46
CA ASN A 23 20.80 -4.26 -5.38
C ASN A 23 20.45 -5.05 -6.66
N ALA A 24 21.12 -6.16 -6.95
CA ALA A 24 21.12 -6.79 -8.27
C ALA A 24 19.85 -7.58 -8.66
N GLN A 25 18.73 -7.45 -7.92
CA GLN A 25 17.52 -8.27 -8.18
C GLN A 25 16.20 -7.50 -8.20
N THR A 26 16.17 -6.22 -7.83
CA THR A 26 14.93 -5.45 -7.77
C THR A 26 14.94 -4.38 -8.85
N PRO A 27 13.89 -4.28 -9.70
CA PRO A 27 13.82 -3.21 -10.67
C PRO A 27 13.95 -1.83 -10.03
N PHE A 28 14.69 -0.95 -10.70
CA PHE A 28 14.92 0.42 -10.28
C PHE A 28 14.40 1.38 -11.34
N TYR A 29 13.64 2.38 -10.90
CA TYR A 29 13.08 3.44 -11.74
C TYR A 29 13.79 4.75 -11.40
N ASP A 30 14.48 5.33 -12.39
CA ASP A 30 15.10 6.66 -12.35
C ASP A 30 14.40 7.53 -13.38
N LEU A 31 13.40 8.30 -12.93
CA LEU A 31 12.46 8.97 -13.83
C LEU A 31 12.33 10.46 -13.54
N ASP A 32 12.32 11.25 -14.60
CA ASP A 32 11.86 12.63 -14.62
C ASP A 32 10.38 12.66 -15.03
N VAL A 33 9.53 13.15 -14.12
CA VAL A 33 8.08 13.17 -14.25
C VAL A 33 7.61 14.62 -14.28
N THR A 34 6.94 15.02 -15.35
CA THR A 34 6.26 16.32 -15.47
C THR A 34 4.75 16.11 -15.53
N ILE A 35 4.04 16.79 -14.64
CA ILE A 35 2.60 16.67 -14.51
C ILE A 35 1.95 17.97 -14.96
N SER A 36 0.92 17.86 -15.80
CA SER A 36 0.15 19.00 -16.30
C SER A 36 -1.31 18.83 -15.90
N PRO A 37 -1.70 19.36 -14.71
CA PRO A 37 -3.07 19.24 -14.20
C PRO A 37 -4.12 19.85 -15.10
N GLU A 38 -3.81 20.92 -15.82
CA GLU A 38 -4.72 21.58 -16.76
C GLU A 38 -5.08 20.70 -17.97
N THR A 39 -4.19 19.80 -18.36
CA THR A 39 -4.39 18.92 -19.52
C THR A 39 -4.65 17.47 -19.16
N HIS A 40 -4.64 17.15 -17.86
CA HIS A 40 -4.75 15.79 -17.33
C HIS A 40 -3.66 14.84 -17.85
N ARG A 41 -2.43 15.35 -18.00
CA ARG A 41 -1.32 14.60 -18.60
C ARG A 41 -0.16 14.40 -17.66
N VAL A 42 0.46 13.23 -17.78
CA VAL A 42 1.75 12.93 -17.18
C VAL A 42 2.73 12.64 -18.31
N PHE A 43 3.86 13.34 -18.30
CA PHE A 43 4.99 13.14 -19.19
C PHE A 43 6.13 12.54 -18.38
N VAL A 44 6.75 11.49 -18.91
CA VAL A 44 7.83 10.81 -18.22
C VAL A 44 8.96 10.55 -19.19
N GLU A 45 10.19 10.80 -18.75
CA GLU A 45 11.41 10.36 -19.39
C GLU A 45 12.35 9.80 -18.33
N GLY A 46 13.13 8.76 -18.66
CA GLY A 46 14.16 8.27 -17.76
C GLY A 46 14.52 6.82 -18.05
N ASP A 47 15.15 6.20 -17.08
CA ASP A 47 15.72 4.86 -17.20
C ASP A 47 15.03 3.89 -16.23
N ILE A 48 14.79 2.67 -16.70
CA ILE A 48 14.33 1.56 -15.87
C ILE A 48 15.36 0.44 -15.99
N SER A 49 15.98 0.09 -14.87
CA SER A 49 16.97 -0.98 -14.77
C SER A 49 16.38 -2.20 -14.07
N PHE A 50 16.69 -3.41 -14.55
CA PHE A 50 16.15 -4.65 -14.01
C PHE A 50 17.07 -5.85 -14.28
N PRO A 51 17.00 -6.91 -13.45
CA PRO A 51 17.76 -8.13 -13.71
C PRO A 51 17.23 -8.87 -14.93
N SER A 52 18.13 -9.41 -15.74
CA SER A 52 17.78 -10.12 -16.97
C SER A 52 16.99 -11.41 -16.73
N THR A 53 16.97 -11.91 -15.49
CA THR A 53 16.10 -13.03 -15.07
C THR A 53 14.61 -12.73 -15.19
N MET A 54 14.21 -11.47 -15.36
CA MET A 54 12.82 -11.10 -15.65
C MET A 54 12.43 -11.26 -17.12
N ILE A 55 13.40 -11.53 -17.99
CA ILE A 55 13.17 -11.87 -19.39
C ILE A 55 12.93 -13.36 -19.49
N GLU A 56 11.77 -13.73 -20.02
CA GLU A 56 11.38 -15.11 -20.25
C GLU A 56 11.34 -15.36 -21.76
N ASP A 57 12.10 -16.33 -22.24
CA ASP A 57 12.21 -16.67 -23.67
C ASP A 57 12.55 -15.46 -24.57
N GLY A 58 13.43 -14.58 -24.10
CA GLY A 58 13.84 -13.35 -24.80
C GLY A 58 12.81 -12.22 -24.73
N ILE A 59 11.72 -12.39 -23.97
CA ILE A 59 10.60 -11.45 -23.90
C ILE A 59 10.44 -10.87 -22.49
N LEU A 60 10.21 -9.57 -22.43
CA LEU A 60 9.72 -8.87 -21.24
C LEU A 60 8.34 -8.27 -21.52
N LYS A 61 7.43 -8.30 -20.55
CA LYS A 61 6.12 -7.65 -20.65
C LYS A 61 5.94 -6.57 -19.60
N LEU A 62 5.53 -5.40 -20.05
CA LEU A 62 5.15 -4.25 -19.22
C LEU A 62 3.65 -3.98 -19.39
N LEU A 63 2.96 -3.79 -18.28
CA LEU A 63 1.59 -3.30 -18.21
C LEU A 63 1.62 -1.78 -18.04
N HIS A 64 0.78 -1.05 -18.76
CA HIS A 64 0.80 0.41 -18.75
C HIS A 64 -0.61 1.00 -18.91
N ALA A 65 -0.74 2.32 -18.86
CA ALA A 65 -2.02 3.00 -18.98
C ALA A 65 -2.78 2.54 -20.23
N PRO A 66 -4.12 2.42 -20.19
CA PRO A 66 -4.91 2.01 -21.35
C PRO A 66 -4.71 2.93 -22.57
N VAL A 67 -4.45 4.22 -22.33
CA VAL A 67 -4.22 5.23 -23.35
C VAL A 67 -2.85 5.86 -23.13
N VAL A 68 -1.92 5.58 -24.05
CA VAL A 68 -0.57 6.14 -24.10
C VAL A 68 -0.45 6.90 -25.41
N ASP A 69 -0.26 8.22 -25.36
CA ASP A 69 -0.28 9.08 -26.55
C ASP A 69 1.00 8.98 -27.38
N SER A 70 2.11 8.78 -26.69
CA SER A 70 3.43 8.56 -27.26
C SER A 70 4.20 7.63 -26.34
N LEU A 71 4.93 6.68 -26.92
CA LEU A 71 5.82 5.78 -26.21
C LEU A 71 7.04 5.51 -27.08
N ASP A 72 8.21 5.76 -26.50
CA ASP A 72 9.50 5.36 -27.03
C ASP A 72 10.23 4.53 -25.97
N ILE A 73 10.79 3.40 -26.40
CA ILE A 73 11.59 2.51 -25.55
C ILE A 73 12.84 2.15 -26.33
N THR A 74 14.00 2.40 -25.73
CA THR A 74 15.30 2.08 -26.32
C THR A 74 16.20 1.38 -25.32
N SER A 75 17.08 0.51 -25.82
CA SER A 75 18.15 -0.14 -25.06
C SER A 75 19.17 -0.71 -26.03
N GLU A 76 20.41 -0.90 -25.59
CA GLU A 76 21.45 -1.53 -26.42
C GLU A 76 21.09 -2.98 -26.80
N SER A 77 20.35 -3.68 -25.94
CA SER A 77 19.98 -5.09 -26.15
C SER A 77 18.57 -5.29 -26.69
N LEU A 78 17.77 -4.22 -26.83
CA LEU A 78 16.39 -4.29 -27.32
C LEU A 78 16.36 -4.33 -28.85
N GLU A 79 15.76 -5.37 -29.43
CA GLU A 79 15.63 -5.49 -30.88
C GLU A 79 14.42 -4.72 -31.40
N HIS A 80 13.28 -4.89 -30.73
CA HIS A 80 12.02 -4.21 -31.04
C HIS A 80 11.05 -4.32 -29.86
N PHE A 81 9.99 -3.50 -29.87
CA PHE A 81 8.85 -3.68 -28.97
C PHE A 81 7.54 -3.51 -29.73
N GLU A 82 6.50 -4.19 -29.23
CA GLU A 82 5.15 -4.12 -29.76
C GLU A 82 4.18 -3.74 -28.63
N SER A 83 3.13 -2.99 -28.96
CA SER A 83 2.13 -2.52 -28.00
C SER A 83 0.76 -3.05 -28.36
N ASP A 84 0.10 -3.70 -27.40
CA ASP A 84 -1.31 -4.06 -27.47
C ASP A 84 -2.13 -3.10 -26.60
N THR A 85 -2.95 -2.28 -27.27
CA THR A 85 -3.86 -1.31 -26.67
C THR A 85 -5.33 -1.63 -26.99
N SER A 86 -5.61 -2.84 -27.48
CA SER A 86 -6.93 -3.20 -28.02
C SER A 86 -7.98 -3.58 -26.96
N GLY A 87 -7.55 -3.78 -25.71
CA GLY A 87 -8.40 -4.17 -24.59
C GLY A 87 -9.05 -2.99 -23.85
N ASN A 88 -10.07 -3.30 -23.04
CA ASN A 88 -10.70 -2.35 -22.10
C ASN A 88 -9.88 -2.17 -20.80
N GLY A 89 -8.68 -2.73 -20.73
CA GLY A 89 -7.82 -2.78 -19.54
C GLY A 89 -6.47 -2.09 -19.77
N PRO A 90 -5.48 -2.33 -18.90
CA PRO A 90 -4.13 -1.80 -19.12
C PRO A 90 -3.58 -2.26 -20.46
N SER A 91 -2.82 -1.39 -21.12
CA SER A 91 -2.08 -1.76 -22.32
C SER A 91 -0.92 -2.69 -21.95
N THR A 92 -0.48 -3.51 -22.91
CA THR A 92 0.67 -4.40 -22.74
C THR A 92 1.74 -4.07 -23.76
N HIS A 93 2.96 -3.81 -23.31
CA HIS A 93 4.14 -3.62 -24.15
C HIS A 93 5.03 -4.86 -24.05
N THR A 94 5.23 -5.52 -25.18
CA THR A 94 6.08 -6.72 -25.31
C THR A 94 7.41 -6.30 -25.91
N LEU A 95 8.49 -6.43 -25.13
CA LEU A 95 9.84 -6.04 -25.51
C LEU A 95 10.64 -7.31 -25.82
N SER A 96 11.26 -7.35 -27.00
CA SER A 96 12.06 -8.47 -27.48
C SER A 96 13.54 -8.14 -27.39
N PHE A 97 14.30 -8.94 -26.65
CA PHE A 97 15.73 -8.74 -26.41
C PHE A 97 16.57 -9.75 -27.17
N SER A 98 17.74 -9.28 -27.64
CA SER A 98 18.74 -10.12 -28.29
C SER A 98 19.39 -11.10 -27.32
N GLU A 99 19.83 -12.26 -27.82
CA GLU A 99 20.61 -13.22 -27.02
C GLU A 99 21.94 -12.61 -26.54
N GLY A 100 22.40 -13.02 -25.36
CA GLY A 100 23.68 -12.58 -24.80
C GLY A 100 23.66 -11.18 -24.17
N HIS A 101 22.47 -10.67 -23.83
CA HIS A 101 22.31 -9.46 -23.02
C HIS A 101 23.01 -9.58 -21.65
N PRO A 102 23.42 -8.46 -21.04
CA PRO A 102 24.03 -8.44 -19.69
C PRO A 102 23.10 -9.01 -18.61
N ASP A 103 23.67 -9.26 -17.43
CA ASP A 103 22.92 -9.71 -16.23
C ASP A 103 21.92 -8.66 -15.74
N GLU A 104 22.19 -7.39 -16.01
CA GLU A 104 21.33 -6.24 -15.70
C GLU A 104 21.09 -5.44 -16.98
N ILE A 105 19.82 -5.16 -17.27
CA ILE A 105 19.40 -4.45 -18.47
C ILE A 105 18.82 -3.11 -18.05
N THR A 106 19.16 -2.07 -18.80
CA THR A 106 18.55 -0.74 -18.66
C THR A 106 17.82 -0.40 -19.95
N ILE A 107 16.55 -0.03 -19.83
CA ILE A 107 15.78 0.57 -20.91
C ILE A 107 15.64 2.06 -20.62
N ARG A 108 15.85 2.91 -21.64
CA ARG A 108 15.43 4.30 -21.60
C ARG A 108 14.02 4.39 -22.15
N ILE A 109 13.15 5.10 -21.43
CA ILE A 109 11.74 5.26 -21.78
C ILE A 109 11.37 6.74 -21.87
N SER A 110 10.51 7.09 -22.82
CA SER A 110 9.84 8.40 -22.89
C SER A 110 8.40 8.22 -23.30
N TYR A 111 7.46 8.80 -22.54
CA TYR A 111 6.04 8.68 -22.83
C TYR A 111 5.18 9.82 -22.31
N SER A 112 3.96 9.87 -22.84
CA SER A 112 2.87 10.70 -22.33
C SER A 112 1.64 9.83 -22.12
N VAL A 113 1.01 9.98 -20.96
CA VAL A 113 -0.28 9.33 -20.64
C VAL A 113 -1.32 10.37 -20.28
N PHE A 114 -2.57 10.06 -20.62
CA PHE A 114 -3.74 10.82 -20.19
C PHE A 114 -4.39 10.13 -18.99
N ILE A 115 -4.54 10.87 -17.88
CA ILE A 115 -5.21 10.38 -16.66
C ILE A 115 -6.59 11.05 -16.59
N PRO A 116 -7.70 10.32 -16.79
CA PRO A 116 -9.02 10.95 -16.83
C PRO A 116 -9.42 11.60 -15.50
N THR A 117 -10.26 12.63 -15.56
CA THR A 117 -10.81 13.29 -14.35
C THR A 117 -11.85 12.45 -13.63
N ASP A 118 -12.53 11.57 -14.36
CA ASP A 118 -13.54 10.64 -13.87
C ASP A 118 -12.96 9.26 -13.52
N HIS A 119 -11.63 9.14 -13.47
CA HIS A 119 -10.96 7.87 -13.21
C HIS A 119 -11.01 7.50 -11.72
N ASN A 120 -12.17 7.12 -11.21
CA ASN A 120 -12.38 6.58 -9.85
C ASN A 120 -11.45 7.21 -8.80
N ILE A 121 -10.37 6.51 -8.41
CA ILE A 121 -9.37 6.92 -7.42
C ILE A 121 -8.34 7.91 -8.00
N ASN A 122 -7.69 7.57 -9.11
CA ASN A 122 -6.62 8.39 -9.68
C ASN A 122 -7.19 9.55 -10.49
N ARG A 123 -6.68 10.76 -10.29
CA ARG A 123 -7.17 11.91 -11.02
C ARG A 123 -6.11 12.99 -11.08
N LEU A 124 -6.19 13.75 -12.15
CA LEU A 124 -5.36 14.92 -12.35
C LEU A 124 -6.27 16.10 -12.66
N THR A 125 -6.48 16.97 -11.68
CA THR A 125 -7.19 18.24 -11.85
C THR A 125 -6.35 19.37 -11.27
N PRO A 126 -6.59 20.64 -11.66
CA PRO A 126 -5.91 21.78 -11.06
C PRO A 126 -6.02 21.83 -9.52
N GLU A 127 -7.09 21.28 -8.94
CA GLU A 127 -7.33 21.27 -7.50
C GLU A 127 -6.70 20.05 -6.78
N TRP A 128 -6.49 18.94 -7.47
CA TRP A 128 -6.06 17.68 -6.85
C TRP A 128 -5.32 16.75 -7.80
N ILE A 129 -4.19 16.23 -7.33
CA ILE A 129 -3.39 15.20 -7.99
C ILE A 129 -3.43 13.95 -7.12
N GLU A 130 -3.78 12.81 -7.70
CA GLU A 130 -3.72 11.50 -7.03
C GLU A 130 -3.31 10.43 -8.04
N LEU A 131 -2.16 9.81 -7.79
CA LEU A 131 -1.56 8.79 -8.65
C LEU A 131 -1.11 7.58 -7.82
N ASN A 132 -1.48 6.39 -8.27
CA ASN A 132 -1.16 5.08 -7.70
C ASN A 132 -1.17 4.01 -8.81
N LEU A 133 -0.90 2.75 -8.42
CA LEU A 133 -0.85 1.59 -9.34
C LEU A 133 -2.05 1.49 -10.30
N ASP A 134 -3.26 1.80 -9.85
CA ASP A 134 -4.51 1.51 -10.59
C ASP A 134 -4.66 2.36 -11.85
N SER A 135 -3.91 3.46 -11.96
CA SER A 135 -3.84 4.27 -13.19
C SER A 135 -2.84 3.73 -14.21
N PHE A 136 -1.92 2.87 -13.78
CA PHE A 136 -0.76 2.45 -14.56
C PHE A 136 -0.02 3.66 -15.16
N TRP A 137 0.07 4.76 -14.41
CA TRP A 137 0.72 6.00 -14.86
C TRP A 137 2.23 5.84 -15.08
N VAL A 138 2.83 4.81 -14.48
CA VAL A 138 4.14 4.25 -14.83
C VAL A 138 3.97 2.83 -15.36
N PRO A 139 4.82 2.38 -16.32
CA PRO A 139 4.81 1.00 -16.77
C PRO A 139 5.26 0.06 -15.64
N ILE A 140 4.53 -1.03 -15.45
CA ILE A 140 4.73 -2.02 -14.39
C ILE A 140 5.06 -3.36 -15.03
N PHE A 141 6.09 -4.05 -14.53
CA PHE A 141 6.39 -5.41 -14.95
C PHE A 141 5.18 -6.33 -14.74
N SER A 142 4.87 -7.21 -15.70
CA SER A 142 3.69 -8.09 -15.60
C SER A 142 3.72 -9.04 -14.40
N ALA A 143 4.91 -9.34 -13.86
CA ALA A 143 5.11 -10.11 -12.64
C ALA A 143 4.81 -9.32 -11.35
N ILE A 144 4.65 -7.99 -11.44
CA ILE A 144 4.35 -7.05 -10.36
C ILE A 144 5.31 -7.24 -9.16
N PRO A 145 6.64 -7.18 -9.37
CA PRO A 145 7.61 -7.33 -8.30
C PRO A 145 7.55 -6.12 -7.35
N HIS A 146 8.27 -6.22 -6.22
CA HIS A 146 8.68 -4.98 -5.55
C HIS A 146 9.60 -4.18 -6.47
N ILE A 147 9.55 -2.86 -6.34
CA ILE A 147 10.38 -1.91 -7.09
C ILE A 147 11.12 -0.99 -6.12
N ARG A 148 12.25 -0.48 -6.59
CA ARG A 148 13.01 0.63 -6.01
C ARG A 148 12.85 1.84 -6.94
N TYR A 149 12.94 3.05 -6.43
CA TYR A 149 12.87 4.23 -7.29
C TYR A 149 13.47 5.47 -6.65
N GLU A 150 13.99 6.33 -7.51
CA GLU A 150 14.25 7.74 -7.26
C GLU A 150 13.62 8.49 -8.44
N ILE A 151 12.61 9.32 -8.18
CA ILE A 151 11.95 10.08 -9.24
C ILE A 151 11.98 11.57 -8.94
N THR A 152 12.26 12.36 -9.97
CA THR A 152 12.08 13.82 -9.94
C THR A 152 10.68 14.13 -10.46
N VAL A 153 9.92 14.95 -9.72
CA VAL A 153 8.54 15.29 -10.05
C VAL A 153 8.38 16.79 -10.12
N ASP A 154 7.91 17.30 -11.26
CA ASP A 154 7.39 18.65 -11.43
C ASP A 154 5.86 18.59 -11.51
N LEU A 155 5.18 19.17 -10.52
CA LEU A 155 3.73 19.13 -10.40
C LEU A 155 3.00 20.19 -11.25
N GLY A 156 3.74 21.07 -11.95
CA GLY A 156 3.14 22.11 -12.80
C GLY A 156 2.51 23.27 -12.03
N GLY A 157 2.81 23.43 -10.74
CA GLY A 157 2.32 24.49 -9.86
C GLY A 157 2.74 24.29 -8.40
N ASP A 158 2.43 25.22 -7.49
CA ASP A 158 2.82 25.12 -6.06
C ASP A 158 1.94 24.14 -5.26
N TYR A 159 1.92 22.88 -5.69
CA TYR A 159 1.30 21.80 -4.96
C TYR A 159 2.18 21.35 -3.79
N THR A 160 1.55 20.92 -2.70
CA THR A 160 2.20 20.19 -1.62
C THR A 160 2.04 18.69 -1.85
N LEU A 161 3.16 17.97 -2.00
CA LEU A 161 3.19 16.53 -2.20
C LEU A 161 3.04 15.74 -0.89
N MET A 162 2.26 14.68 -0.91
CA MET A 162 2.05 13.72 0.17
C MET A 162 2.33 12.31 -0.34
N THR A 163 3.27 11.63 0.30
CA THR A 163 3.60 10.23 0.01
C THR A 163 4.10 9.55 1.27
N GLY A 164 4.03 8.22 1.33
CA GLY A 164 4.57 7.41 2.43
C GLY A 164 6.06 7.12 2.28
N ASP A 165 6.71 7.78 1.32
CA ASP A 165 8.13 7.64 1.02
C ASP A 165 8.97 8.81 1.50
N ASN A 166 10.27 8.67 1.34
CA ASN A 166 11.19 9.77 1.53
C ASN A 166 10.96 10.76 0.39
N TYR A 167 10.89 12.04 0.70
CA TYR A 167 10.84 13.06 -0.34
C TYR A 167 11.54 14.33 0.11
N ARG A 168 11.97 15.13 -0.87
CA ARG A 168 12.54 16.47 -0.65
C ARG A 168 12.00 17.45 -1.68
N LYS A 169 11.57 18.63 -1.23
CA LYS A 169 11.20 19.75 -2.12
C LYS A 169 12.49 20.37 -2.68
N THR A 170 12.61 20.46 -4.00
CA THR A 170 13.77 21.02 -4.71
C THR A 170 13.47 22.40 -5.30
N GLY A 171 12.20 22.72 -5.49
CA GLY A 171 11.70 23.99 -6.02
C GLY A 171 10.20 24.13 -5.75
N GLU A 172 9.60 25.21 -6.24
CA GLU A 172 8.14 25.38 -6.21
C GLU A 172 7.48 24.29 -7.05
N GLY A 173 6.60 23.48 -6.45
CA GLY A 173 6.00 22.32 -7.13
C GLY A 173 6.95 21.17 -7.49
N GLN A 174 8.23 21.26 -7.14
CA GLN A 174 9.26 20.31 -7.58
C GLN A 174 9.78 19.47 -6.42
N TYR A 175 9.81 18.16 -6.61
CA TYR A 175 10.12 17.18 -5.60
C TYR A 175 11.05 16.09 -6.13
N ILE A 176 11.84 15.50 -5.24
CA ILE A 176 12.46 14.19 -5.48
C ILE A 176 11.87 13.21 -4.47
N ILE A 177 11.43 12.05 -4.95
CA ILE A 177 10.82 10.99 -4.15
C ILE A 177 11.70 9.74 -4.25
N GLU A 178 12.06 9.19 -3.11
CA GLU A 178 12.90 8.01 -2.98
C GLU A 178 12.14 6.96 -2.17
N ASP A 179 12.08 5.73 -2.67
CA ASP A 179 11.36 4.65 -1.99
C ASP A 179 11.87 4.44 -0.55
N ALA A 180 10.95 4.34 0.40
CA ALA A 180 11.28 4.18 1.82
C ALA A 180 11.04 2.76 2.35
N VAL A 181 10.15 2.02 1.70
CA VAL A 181 9.79 0.64 2.05
C VAL A 181 9.53 -0.16 0.78
N PRO A 182 9.79 -1.48 0.76
CA PRO A 182 9.49 -2.31 -0.41
C PRO A 182 8.02 -2.19 -0.82
N ARG A 183 7.76 -1.84 -2.07
CA ARG A 183 6.40 -1.65 -2.61
C ARG A 183 6.35 -1.98 -4.10
N ARG A 184 5.15 -2.04 -4.66
CA ARG A 184 4.90 -2.43 -6.06
C ARG A 184 4.50 -1.27 -6.96
N ASP A 185 4.36 -0.08 -6.39
CA ASP A 185 3.89 1.12 -7.05
C ASP A 185 4.57 2.38 -6.50
N ILE A 186 4.32 3.51 -7.15
CA ILE A 186 4.78 4.84 -6.73
C ILE A 186 3.53 5.67 -6.42
N PRO A 187 2.99 5.60 -5.18
CA PRO A 187 1.77 6.31 -4.82
C PRO A 187 2.07 7.68 -4.21
N PHE A 188 1.37 8.70 -4.67
CA PHE A 188 1.34 9.99 -4.01
C PHE A 188 0.06 10.77 -4.32
N SER A 189 -0.19 11.80 -3.53
CA SER A 189 -1.17 12.83 -3.86
C SER A 189 -0.57 14.22 -3.69
N ALA A 190 -1.15 15.21 -4.31
CA ALA A 190 -0.74 16.60 -4.15
C ALA A 190 -1.92 17.56 -4.25
N GLY A 191 -1.88 18.63 -3.46
CA GLY A 191 -2.92 19.68 -3.45
C GLY A 191 -2.34 21.06 -3.21
N MET A 192 -3.01 22.08 -3.74
CA MET A 192 -2.79 23.49 -3.41
C MET A 192 -3.66 23.82 -2.19
N ASP A 193 -3.12 24.43 -1.15
CA ASP A 193 -3.84 24.78 0.10
C ASP A 193 -4.28 23.62 1.00
N LEU A 194 -3.35 22.72 1.32
CA LEU A 194 -3.63 21.65 2.28
C LEU A 194 -3.63 22.14 3.73
N ARG A 195 -4.63 21.70 4.49
CA ARG A 195 -4.55 21.68 5.95
C ARG A 195 -3.76 20.45 6.37
N ALA A 196 -2.90 20.61 7.37
CA ALA A 196 -2.06 19.54 7.90
C ALA A 196 -2.04 19.57 9.43
N VAL A 197 -2.07 18.39 10.04
CA VAL A 197 -1.80 18.20 11.47
C VAL A 197 -0.78 17.09 11.61
N GLU A 198 0.28 17.35 12.36
CA GLU A 198 1.33 16.37 12.66
C GLU A 198 1.13 15.81 14.07
N GLY A 199 1.32 14.49 14.18
CA GLY A 199 1.37 13.75 15.43
C GLY A 199 2.76 13.17 15.70
N THR A 200 2.81 12.21 16.61
CA THR A 200 4.02 11.49 17.00
C THR A 200 4.38 10.39 16.01
N LEU A 201 3.38 9.67 15.48
CA LEU A 201 3.57 8.53 14.56
C LEU A 201 2.87 8.73 13.23
N SER A 202 2.13 9.82 13.06
CA SER A 202 1.33 10.09 11.87
C SER A 202 1.28 11.58 11.53
N ALA A 203 0.91 11.89 10.30
CA ALA A 203 0.52 13.22 9.87
C ALA A 203 -0.71 13.11 8.97
N ALA A 204 -1.69 13.98 9.19
CA ALA A 204 -2.94 13.99 8.44
C ALA A 204 -3.07 15.24 7.58
N TYR A 205 -3.51 15.06 6.34
CA TYR A 205 -3.65 16.13 5.34
C TYR A 205 -5.05 16.11 4.73
N SER A 206 -5.60 17.30 4.43
CA SER A 206 -6.84 17.40 3.65
C SER A 206 -7.02 18.78 3.01
N PRO A 207 -7.55 18.86 1.78
CA PRO A 207 -8.02 20.12 1.19
C PRO A 207 -9.43 20.52 1.71
N LEU A 208 -10.11 19.66 2.47
CA LEU A 208 -11.50 19.90 2.90
C LEU A 208 -11.56 20.58 4.27
N ASP A 209 -12.09 21.80 4.36
CA ASP A 209 -12.15 22.59 5.62
C ASP A 209 -12.93 21.93 6.77
N SER A 210 -13.91 21.11 6.46
CA SER A 210 -14.82 20.51 7.46
C SER A 210 -14.27 19.25 8.14
N VAL A 211 -13.09 18.75 7.74
CA VAL A 211 -12.50 17.53 8.32
C VAL A 211 -11.82 17.85 9.65
N ASN A 212 -12.02 17.01 10.67
CA ASN A 212 -11.34 17.15 11.96
C ASN A 212 -10.01 16.38 11.93
N LEU A 213 -8.94 17.04 11.48
CA LEU A 213 -7.61 16.44 11.32
C LEU A 213 -6.97 16.09 12.67
N GLU A 214 -7.21 16.88 13.71
CA GLU A 214 -6.72 16.60 15.06
C GLU A 214 -7.27 15.28 15.59
N ASN A 215 -8.56 15.01 15.39
CA ASN A 215 -9.18 13.74 15.80
C ASN A 215 -8.61 12.56 15.01
N ILE A 216 -8.32 12.74 13.71
CA ILE A 216 -7.67 11.72 12.89
C ILE A 216 -6.28 11.40 13.45
N VAL A 217 -5.43 12.41 13.65
CA VAL A 217 -4.07 12.22 14.17
C VAL A 217 -4.07 11.58 15.55
N VAL A 218 -4.93 12.03 16.47
CA VAL A 218 -5.03 11.45 17.82
C VAL A 218 -5.40 9.96 17.76
N LYS A 219 -6.36 9.58 16.91
CA LYS A 219 -6.72 8.17 16.71
C LYS A 219 -5.60 7.40 16.06
N SER A 220 -5.01 7.94 15.00
CA SER A 220 -3.90 7.31 14.27
C SER A 220 -2.72 7.02 15.17
N ASP A 221 -2.28 7.98 15.99
CA ASP A 221 -1.17 7.77 16.91
C ASP A 221 -1.47 6.74 18.01
N SER A 222 -2.71 6.72 18.53
CA SER A 222 -3.17 5.69 19.47
C SER A 222 -3.09 4.28 18.85
N ILE A 223 -3.62 4.14 17.64
CA ILE A 223 -3.61 2.88 16.88
C ILE A 223 -2.18 2.45 16.57
N LEU A 224 -1.35 3.36 16.04
CA LEU A 224 0.01 3.04 15.63
C LEU A 224 0.88 2.70 16.85
N SER A 225 0.64 3.31 18.00
CA SER A 225 1.29 2.94 19.26
C SER A 225 0.92 1.52 19.68
N PHE A 226 -0.37 1.17 19.60
CA PHE A 226 -0.85 -0.19 19.85
C PHE A 226 -0.21 -1.20 18.87
N LEU A 227 -0.29 -0.95 17.56
CA LEU A 227 0.22 -1.85 16.52
C LEU A 227 1.74 -2.03 16.64
N ARG A 228 2.49 -0.95 16.93
CA ARG A 228 3.94 -1.00 17.18
C ARG A 228 4.28 -1.96 18.31
N ALA A 229 3.56 -1.86 19.43
CA ALA A 229 3.75 -2.79 20.54
C ALA A 229 3.34 -4.20 20.14
N TYR A 230 2.16 -4.36 19.54
CA TYR A 230 1.55 -5.65 19.23
C TYR A 230 2.43 -6.48 18.29
N ALA A 231 2.79 -5.91 17.13
CA ALA A 231 3.64 -6.51 16.11
C ALA A 231 5.09 -6.72 16.57
N GLY A 232 5.57 -5.95 17.55
CA GLY A 232 6.95 -6.09 18.05
C GLY A 232 8.01 -5.75 17.01
N ARG A 233 7.67 -4.91 16.02
CA ARG A 233 8.55 -4.43 14.96
C ARG A 233 8.65 -2.91 15.03
N ALA A 234 9.53 -2.41 15.88
CA ALA A 234 9.68 -0.97 16.09
C ALA A 234 10.24 -0.26 14.83
N GLU A 235 10.99 -1.01 14.03
CA GLU A 235 11.60 -0.56 12.78
C GLU A 235 10.59 -0.19 11.70
N ASP A 236 9.39 -0.77 11.74
CA ASP A 236 8.32 -0.46 10.78
C ASP A 236 7.68 0.92 11.03
N PHE A 237 8.05 1.60 12.11
CA PHE A 237 7.47 2.86 12.57
C PHE A 237 8.49 4.01 12.57
N TYR A 238 9.64 3.85 11.91
CA TYR A 238 10.61 4.95 11.78
C TYR A 238 10.04 6.13 10.99
N ASN A 239 9.28 5.83 9.94
CA ASN A 239 8.60 6.85 9.15
C ASN A 239 7.17 7.05 9.66
N PRO A 240 6.72 8.31 9.81
CA PRO A 240 5.35 8.60 10.19
C PRO A 240 4.39 8.09 9.10
N ARG A 241 3.20 7.66 9.51
CA ARG A 241 2.13 7.33 8.57
C ARG A 241 1.48 8.60 8.05
N ILE A 242 1.44 8.74 6.75
CA ILE A 242 0.75 9.83 6.07
C ILE A 242 -0.69 9.40 5.80
N VAL A 243 -1.64 10.14 6.37
CA VAL A 243 -3.08 9.95 6.19
C VAL A 243 -3.62 11.11 5.37
N VAL A 244 -4.17 10.84 4.20
CA VAL A 244 -4.72 11.86 3.31
C VAL A 244 -6.22 11.68 3.22
N ILE A 245 -6.99 12.71 3.59
CA ILE A 245 -8.43 12.76 3.34
C ILE A 245 -8.64 13.48 2.02
N THR A 246 -8.96 12.70 1.01
CA THR A 246 -9.09 13.11 -0.39
C THR A 246 -10.44 13.80 -0.64
N PRO A 247 -10.55 14.70 -1.64
CA PRO A 247 -11.79 15.39 -1.97
C PRO A 247 -12.78 14.53 -2.80
N ARG A 248 -12.69 13.20 -2.71
CA ARG A 248 -13.45 12.27 -3.56
C ARG A 248 -14.34 11.32 -2.75
N GLU A 249 -15.28 10.66 -3.43
CA GLU A 249 -16.30 9.80 -2.80
C GLU A 249 -15.93 8.30 -2.83
N GLU A 250 -15.03 7.91 -3.74
CA GLU A 250 -14.62 6.52 -3.95
C GLU A 250 -13.90 5.95 -2.72
N VAL A 251 -13.76 4.63 -2.60
CA VAL A 251 -13.16 4.01 -1.40
C VAL A 251 -11.69 4.39 -1.17
N GLY A 252 -11.26 4.36 0.09
CA GLY A 252 -9.85 4.57 0.45
C GLY A 252 -8.95 3.40 0.04
N TYR A 253 -7.64 3.59 0.15
CA TYR A 253 -6.64 2.55 -0.02
C TYR A 253 -5.42 2.77 0.88
N SER A 254 -4.79 1.66 1.26
CA SER A 254 -3.55 1.64 2.04
C SER A 254 -2.35 1.23 1.17
N ARG A 255 -1.24 1.94 1.36
CA ARG A 255 0.10 1.70 0.77
C ARG A 255 1.15 1.87 1.87
N LYS A 256 1.03 1.05 2.91
CA LYS A 256 1.95 0.99 4.07
C LYS A 256 2.02 2.33 4.82
N ASN A 257 3.03 3.14 4.53
CA ASN A 257 3.25 4.44 5.16
C ASN A 257 2.29 5.52 4.64
N TYR A 258 1.50 5.21 3.62
CA TYR A 258 0.57 6.13 2.99
C TYR A 258 -0.83 5.53 2.98
N ILE A 259 -1.82 6.28 3.45
CA ILE A 259 -3.23 5.92 3.37
C ILE A 259 -3.99 7.09 2.80
N ALA A 260 -4.73 6.85 1.71
CA ALA A 260 -5.66 7.82 1.14
C ALA A 260 -7.08 7.36 1.44
N MET A 261 -7.86 8.20 2.09
CA MET A 261 -9.24 7.93 2.48
C MET A 261 -10.16 8.92 1.79
N SER A 262 -11.37 8.52 1.47
CA SER A 262 -12.42 9.44 1.07
C SER A 262 -13.03 10.18 2.25
N ASP A 263 -14.18 10.82 2.03
CA ASP A 263 -14.86 11.62 3.01
C ASP A 263 -15.25 10.87 4.28
N VAL A 264 -14.49 11.11 5.35
CA VAL A 264 -14.71 10.57 6.69
C VAL A 264 -15.62 11.44 7.58
N ARG A 265 -16.18 12.55 7.08
CA ARG A 265 -16.91 13.54 7.92
C ARG A 265 -18.16 12.97 8.59
N SER A 266 -18.78 11.97 8.00
CA SER A 266 -19.97 11.30 8.54
C SER A 266 -19.64 10.19 9.56
N PHE A 267 -18.36 9.86 9.74
CA PHE A 267 -17.96 8.73 10.56
C PHE A 267 -18.11 9.06 12.04
N THR A 268 -18.66 8.12 12.79
CA THR A 268 -18.58 8.18 14.25
C THR A 268 -17.15 7.92 14.70
N ASP A 269 -16.81 8.36 15.91
CA ASP A 269 -15.47 8.13 16.48
C ASP A 269 -15.08 6.65 16.53
N GLN A 270 -16.03 5.77 16.85
CA GLN A 270 -15.81 4.33 16.89
C GLN A 270 -15.55 3.77 15.50
N TYR A 271 -16.37 4.16 14.51
CA TYR A 271 -16.22 3.69 13.15
C TYR A 271 -14.90 4.16 12.53
N LEU A 272 -14.54 5.44 12.71
CA LEU A 272 -13.26 5.97 12.25
C LEU A 272 -12.07 5.25 12.88
N SER A 273 -12.13 4.94 14.18
CA SER A 273 -11.05 4.24 14.89
C SER A 273 -10.87 2.80 14.37
N GLY A 274 -11.97 2.06 14.18
CA GLY A 274 -11.91 0.71 13.61
C GLY A 274 -11.44 0.70 12.17
N TYR A 275 -11.93 1.64 11.36
CA TYR A 275 -11.52 1.79 9.96
C TYR A 275 -10.02 2.11 9.85
N LEU A 276 -9.52 3.11 10.58
CA LEU A 276 -8.08 3.41 10.59
C LEU A 276 -7.24 2.22 11.09
N ALA A 277 -7.69 1.49 12.11
CA ALA A 277 -6.98 0.32 12.62
C ALA A 277 -6.92 -0.82 11.61
N HIS A 278 -7.98 -1.02 10.85
CA HIS A 278 -8.00 -1.95 9.73
C HIS A 278 -6.97 -1.53 8.66
N GLU A 279 -7.05 -0.28 8.18
CA GLU A 279 -6.20 0.21 7.09
C GLU A 279 -4.71 0.27 7.47
N PHE A 280 -4.37 0.60 8.72
CA PHE A 280 -2.99 0.53 9.22
C PHE A 280 -2.47 -0.91 9.35
N SER A 281 -3.35 -1.89 9.60
CA SER A 281 -2.96 -3.30 9.70
C SER A 281 -2.53 -3.89 8.35
N HIS A 282 -3.02 -3.34 7.22
CA HIS A 282 -2.55 -3.70 5.89
C HIS A 282 -1.07 -3.39 5.63
N TYR A 283 -0.39 -2.65 6.53
CA TYR A 283 1.06 -2.52 6.47
C TYR A 283 1.75 -3.89 6.39
N TRP A 284 1.21 -4.89 7.10
CA TRP A 284 1.71 -6.26 7.07
C TRP A 284 0.81 -7.25 6.35
N PHE A 285 -0.51 -7.12 6.48
CA PHE A 285 -1.46 -8.04 5.85
C PHE A 285 -1.85 -7.52 4.46
N SER A 286 -0.96 -7.69 3.47
CA SER A 286 -1.18 -7.17 2.10
C SER A 286 -0.65 -8.05 0.96
N ASN A 287 0.06 -9.14 1.24
CA ASN A 287 0.79 -9.89 0.21
C ASN A 287 0.09 -11.14 -0.35
N ALA A 288 -1.01 -11.60 0.26
CA ALA A 288 -1.79 -12.69 -0.31
C ALA A 288 -2.47 -12.28 -1.62
N ASN A 289 -2.50 -13.17 -2.62
CA ASN A 289 -3.06 -12.87 -3.93
C ASN A 289 -4.58 -12.62 -3.84
N PHE A 290 -5.00 -11.42 -4.24
CA PHE A 290 -6.38 -10.94 -4.12
C PHE A 290 -7.42 -11.74 -4.90
N GLN A 291 -7.02 -12.48 -5.95
CA GLN A 291 -7.93 -13.28 -6.78
C GLN A 291 -8.15 -14.70 -6.22
N THR A 292 -7.38 -15.08 -5.21
CA THR A 292 -7.32 -16.46 -4.72
C THR A 292 -8.06 -16.62 -3.38
N LYS A 293 -8.29 -17.88 -3.00
CA LYS A 293 -8.82 -18.26 -1.69
C LYS A 293 -8.01 -17.70 -0.51
N HIS A 294 -6.72 -17.40 -0.72
CA HIS A 294 -5.80 -16.91 0.32
C HIS A 294 -6.07 -15.46 0.73
N HIS A 295 -6.89 -14.71 0.00
CA HIS A 295 -7.11 -13.29 0.28
C HIS A 295 -7.74 -13.01 1.66
N TRP A 296 -8.33 -14.02 2.32
CA TRP A 296 -8.74 -13.89 3.72
C TRP A 296 -7.57 -13.57 4.67
N LEU A 297 -6.35 -13.96 4.33
CA LEU A 297 -5.13 -13.64 5.08
C LEU A 297 -4.82 -12.13 5.09
N THR A 298 -5.28 -11.40 4.07
CA THR A 298 -5.19 -9.93 4.00
C THR A 298 -6.28 -9.30 4.86
N GLU A 299 -7.54 -9.54 4.49
CA GLU A 299 -8.67 -8.80 5.05
C GLU A 299 -9.04 -9.25 6.47
N SER A 300 -9.04 -10.56 6.72
CA SER A 300 -9.51 -11.11 8.00
C SER A 300 -8.54 -10.81 9.13
N PHE A 301 -7.23 -10.87 8.85
CA PHE A 301 -6.20 -10.55 9.84
C PHE A 301 -6.16 -9.04 10.14
N ALA A 302 -6.28 -8.19 9.11
CA ALA A 302 -6.41 -6.75 9.30
C ALA A 302 -7.66 -6.39 10.12
N GLU A 303 -8.80 -6.98 9.77
CA GLU A 303 -10.06 -6.79 10.50
C GLU A 303 -9.98 -7.32 11.94
N TYR A 304 -9.41 -8.50 12.15
CA TYR A 304 -9.33 -9.04 13.51
C TYR A 304 -8.36 -8.26 14.39
N LEU A 305 -7.24 -7.79 13.85
CA LEU A 305 -6.33 -6.92 14.60
C LEU A 305 -6.97 -5.56 14.92
N SER A 306 -7.81 -5.03 14.01
CA SER A 306 -8.65 -3.86 14.27
C SER A 306 -9.62 -4.12 15.43
N MET A 307 -10.27 -5.29 15.47
CA MET A 307 -11.17 -5.66 16.56
C MET A 307 -10.45 -5.79 17.90
N ILE A 308 -9.22 -6.32 17.93
CA ILE A 308 -8.41 -6.39 19.16
C ILE A 308 -8.10 -4.99 19.67
N TYR A 309 -7.67 -4.06 18.80
CA TYR A 309 -7.48 -2.66 19.18
C TYR A 309 -8.76 -2.03 19.72
N MET A 310 -9.89 -2.25 19.03
CA MET A 310 -11.18 -1.71 19.45
C MET A 310 -11.65 -2.30 20.79
N ARG A 311 -11.33 -3.57 21.08
CA ARG A 311 -11.54 -4.19 22.41
C ARG A 311 -10.73 -3.47 23.50
N GLU A 312 -9.49 -3.07 23.21
CA GLU A 312 -8.64 -2.35 24.16
C GLU A 312 -9.19 -0.94 24.48
N VAL A 313 -9.66 -0.21 23.46
CA VAL A 313 -10.07 1.19 23.62
C VAL A 313 -11.54 1.36 24.00
N TYR A 314 -12.44 0.52 23.49
CA TYR A 314 -13.89 0.60 23.72
C TYR A 314 -14.44 -0.50 24.62
N GLY A 315 -13.62 -1.47 25.01
CA GLY A 315 -13.91 -2.48 26.02
C GLY A 315 -14.68 -3.69 25.51
N GLU A 316 -14.79 -4.68 26.39
CA GLU A 316 -15.35 -6.01 26.10
C GLU A 316 -16.79 -5.99 25.56
N LYS A 317 -17.60 -5.03 26.03
CA LYS A 317 -18.99 -4.89 25.56
C LYS A 317 -19.05 -4.52 24.07
N TRP A 318 -18.15 -3.65 23.59
CA TRP A 318 -18.07 -3.33 22.17
C TRP A 318 -17.69 -4.56 21.36
N PHE A 319 -16.65 -5.27 21.81
CA PHE A 319 -16.12 -6.46 21.14
C PHE A 319 -17.16 -7.59 21.06
N SER A 320 -17.82 -7.90 22.18
CA SER A 320 -18.90 -8.89 22.23
C SER A 320 -20.08 -8.55 21.30
N ASN A 321 -20.47 -7.27 21.23
CA ASN A 321 -21.53 -6.83 20.32
C ASN A 321 -21.12 -6.96 18.84
N ASP A 322 -19.86 -6.67 18.51
CA ASP A 322 -19.36 -6.79 17.14
C ASP A 322 -19.25 -8.26 16.70
N LEU A 323 -18.78 -9.15 17.59
CA LEU A 323 -18.81 -10.59 17.38
C LEU A 323 -20.23 -11.11 17.13
N GLU A 324 -21.20 -10.68 17.95
CA GLU A 324 -22.59 -11.11 17.81
C GLU A 324 -23.19 -10.61 16.49
N LYS A 325 -22.98 -9.33 16.17
CA LYS A 325 -23.37 -8.76 14.88
C LYS A 325 -22.80 -9.56 13.71
N LYS A 326 -21.53 -9.97 13.80
CA LYS A 326 -20.89 -10.78 12.76
C LYS A 326 -21.54 -12.16 12.64
N LYS A 327 -21.82 -12.83 13.76
CA LYS A 327 -22.53 -14.12 13.80
C LYS A 327 -23.93 -14.02 13.20
N THR A 328 -24.74 -13.05 13.62
CA THR A 328 -26.10 -12.85 13.10
C THR A 328 -26.08 -12.60 11.59
N ARG A 329 -25.12 -11.81 11.08
CA ARG A 329 -25.03 -11.53 9.65
C ARG A 329 -24.68 -12.77 8.81
N LEU A 330 -24.02 -13.77 9.40
CA LEU A 330 -23.66 -15.02 8.74
C LEU A 330 -24.75 -16.09 8.80
N GLU A 331 -25.87 -15.87 9.50
CA GLU A 331 -27.00 -16.82 9.48
C GLU A 331 -27.56 -17.02 8.06
N GLU A 332 -27.45 -16.00 7.21
CA GLU A 332 -27.90 -16.00 5.82
C GLU A 332 -26.82 -16.46 4.82
N ASP A 333 -25.58 -16.66 5.25
CA ASP A 333 -24.47 -17.15 4.44
C ASP A 333 -23.80 -18.31 5.17
N PRO A 334 -24.11 -19.58 4.87
CA PRO A 334 -23.51 -20.72 5.57
C PRO A 334 -22.11 -21.08 5.04
N ARG A 335 -21.66 -20.49 3.93
CA ARG A 335 -20.46 -20.94 3.21
C ARG A 335 -19.18 -20.65 3.99
N LYS A 336 -18.38 -21.68 4.25
CA LYS A 336 -17.16 -21.68 5.07
C LYS A 336 -15.96 -21.14 4.30
N LEU A 337 -14.91 -20.70 5.01
CA LEU A 337 -13.69 -20.20 4.36
C LEU A 337 -13.03 -21.28 3.48
N ALA A 338 -12.98 -22.52 3.97
CA ALA A 338 -12.41 -23.66 3.24
C ALA A 338 -13.14 -24.02 1.93
N GLU A 339 -14.36 -23.54 1.72
CA GLU A 339 -15.18 -23.88 0.56
C GLU A 339 -14.96 -22.93 -0.63
N PHE A 340 -14.06 -21.95 -0.51
CA PHE A 340 -13.71 -21.03 -1.59
C PHE A 340 -12.46 -21.51 -2.34
N ASP A 341 -12.60 -21.68 -3.65
CA ASP A 341 -11.49 -21.96 -4.57
C ASP A 341 -10.90 -20.68 -5.21
N SER A 342 -11.61 -19.57 -5.10
CA SER A 342 -11.25 -18.24 -5.60
C SER A 342 -11.42 -17.19 -4.49
N ARG A 343 -11.29 -15.89 -4.82
CA ARG A 343 -11.47 -14.80 -3.86
C ARG A 343 -12.72 -15.00 -2.98
N PRO A 344 -12.58 -15.08 -1.64
CA PRO A 344 -13.73 -15.23 -0.76
C PRO A 344 -14.70 -14.04 -0.83
N SER A 345 -15.96 -14.28 -0.46
CA SER A 345 -16.98 -13.22 -0.43
C SER A 345 -16.66 -12.15 0.62
N PHE A 346 -17.27 -10.97 0.50
CA PHE A 346 -17.14 -9.92 1.53
C PHE A 346 -17.52 -10.44 2.93
N LEU A 347 -18.59 -11.23 3.06
CA LEU A 347 -18.99 -11.83 4.34
C LEU A 347 -17.93 -12.82 4.86
N ALA A 348 -17.33 -13.61 3.97
CA ALA A 348 -16.24 -14.50 4.34
C ALA A 348 -15.02 -13.72 4.88
N LEU A 349 -14.62 -12.65 4.20
CA LEU A 349 -13.43 -11.85 4.51
C LEU A 349 -13.58 -11.01 5.80
N TYR A 350 -14.68 -10.28 5.95
CA TYR A 350 -14.82 -9.30 7.04
C TYR A 350 -15.66 -9.80 8.22
N TYR A 351 -16.36 -10.93 8.09
CA TYR A 351 -17.24 -11.45 9.13
C TYR A 351 -16.79 -12.83 9.60
N ARG A 352 -16.67 -13.79 8.68
CA ARG A 352 -16.33 -15.17 9.04
C ARG A 352 -14.87 -15.32 9.45
N GLY A 353 -13.94 -14.76 8.68
CA GLY A 353 -12.51 -14.83 8.99
C GLY A 353 -12.15 -14.30 10.37
N PRO A 354 -12.64 -13.12 10.79
CA PRO A 354 -12.44 -12.64 12.15
C PRO A 354 -13.03 -13.57 13.23
N LEU A 355 -14.15 -14.26 12.97
CA LEU A 355 -14.69 -15.26 13.90
C LEU A 355 -13.81 -16.53 13.98
N VAL A 356 -13.24 -16.97 12.86
CA VAL A 356 -12.25 -18.06 12.82
C VAL A 356 -11.02 -17.69 13.65
N LEU A 357 -10.49 -16.48 13.43
CA LEU A 357 -9.32 -15.98 14.17
C LEU A 357 -9.62 -15.80 15.66
N HIS A 358 -10.84 -15.35 15.99
CA HIS A 358 -11.29 -15.25 17.38
C HIS A 358 -11.36 -16.60 18.07
N ALA A 359 -12.01 -17.59 17.46
CA ALA A 359 -12.07 -18.94 18.01
C ALA A 359 -10.67 -19.55 18.18
N PHE A 360 -9.75 -19.25 17.25
CA PHE A 360 -8.36 -19.65 17.37
C PHE A 360 -7.64 -18.96 18.54
N GLU A 361 -7.79 -17.64 18.72
CA GLU A 361 -7.27 -16.91 19.89
C GLU A 361 -7.81 -17.48 21.20
N GLU A 362 -9.11 -17.78 21.29
CA GLU A 362 -9.70 -18.41 22.48
C GLU A 362 -9.07 -19.78 22.79
N PHE A 363 -8.72 -20.54 21.75
CA PHE A 363 -8.08 -21.84 21.90
C PHE A 363 -6.61 -21.74 22.34
N VAL A 364 -5.79 -20.90 21.68
CA VAL A 364 -4.34 -20.82 21.96
C VAL A 364 -3.97 -19.84 23.07
N GLY A 365 -4.88 -18.92 23.40
CA GLY A 365 -4.67 -17.80 24.31
C GLY A 365 -3.99 -16.59 23.65
N GLU A 366 -4.22 -15.40 24.20
CA GLU A 366 -3.78 -14.10 23.66
C GLU A 366 -2.25 -14.05 23.39
N GLN A 367 -1.43 -14.55 24.31
CA GLN A 367 0.03 -14.51 24.15
C GLN A 367 0.51 -15.36 22.96
N SER A 368 -0.06 -16.55 22.81
CA SER A 368 0.24 -17.44 21.68
C SER A 368 -0.29 -16.88 20.38
N PHE A 369 -1.49 -16.30 20.37
CA PHE A 369 -2.05 -15.66 19.18
C PHE A 369 -1.18 -14.47 18.74
N ARG A 370 -0.74 -13.62 19.67
CA ARG A 370 0.20 -12.55 19.37
C ARG A 370 1.52 -13.07 18.83
N LYS A 371 2.03 -14.21 19.32
CA LYS A 371 3.21 -14.88 18.76
C LYS A 371 2.98 -15.27 17.30
N ILE A 372 1.82 -15.82 16.96
CA ILE A 372 1.42 -16.14 15.58
C ILE A 372 1.37 -14.90 14.70
N ILE A 373 0.79 -13.80 15.17
CA ILE A 373 0.78 -12.54 14.41
C ILE A 373 2.21 -12.07 14.12
N ARG A 374 3.12 -12.14 15.09
CA ARG A 374 4.53 -11.76 14.88
C ARG A 374 5.25 -12.67 13.89
N ALA A 375 5.01 -13.97 13.96
CA ALA A 375 5.58 -14.94 13.02
C ALA A 375 5.03 -14.72 11.61
N PHE A 376 3.71 -14.49 11.47
CA PHE A 376 3.06 -14.16 10.20
C PHE A 376 3.75 -12.98 9.52
N ILE A 377 3.97 -11.90 10.27
CA ILE A 377 4.61 -10.69 9.76
C ILE A 377 6.08 -10.93 9.39
N ARG A 378 6.80 -11.71 10.21
CA ARG A 378 8.23 -11.99 9.99
C ARG A 378 8.45 -12.84 8.74
N GLU A 379 7.59 -13.82 8.49
CA GLU A 379 7.72 -14.80 7.41
C GLU A 379 7.00 -14.37 6.12
N ASP A 380 6.28 -13.24 6.16
CA ASP A 380 5.55 -12.70 5.02
C ASP A 380 4.57 -13.72 4.41
N ILE A 381 3.74 -14.31 5.26
CA ILE A 381 2.81 -15.38 4.90
C ILE A 381 1.80 -14.92 3.83
N ARG A 382 1.66 -15.70 2.75
CA ARG A 382 0.84 -15.38 1.57
C ARG A 382 -0.18 -16.46 1.23
N THR A 383 0.03 -17.69 1.69
CA THR A 383 -0.85 -18.84 1.41
C THR A 383 -1.36 -19.51 2.69
N ASN A 384 -2.41 -20.32 2.55
CA ASN A 384 -3.00 -21.03 3.69
C ASN A 384 -2.03 -22.11 4.19
N GLU A 385 -1.36 -22.75 3.24
CA GLU A 385 -0.36 -23.80 3.48
C GLU A 385 0.80 -23.23 4.31
N GLU A 386 1.36 -22.09 3.92
CA GLU A 386 2.36 -21.36 4.70
C GLU A 386 1.86 -21.00 6.11
N LEU A 387 0.61 -20.51 6.24
CA LEU A 387 0.03 -20.19 7.54
C LEU A 387 -0.02 -21.42 8.47
N PHE A 388 -0.50 -22.56 7.97
CA PHE A 388 -0.66 -23.76 8.77
C PHE A 388 0.69 -24.38 9.15
N ASP A 389 1.66 -24.34 8.25
CA ASP A 389 3.01 -24.82 8.52
C ASP A 389 3.72 -23.91 9.54
N MET A 390 3.63 -22.58 9.39
CA MET A 390 4.16 -21.63 10.37
C MET A 390 3.55 -21.83 11.76
N ILE A 391 2.22 -22.03 11.87
CA ILE A 391 1.58 -22.31 13.16
C ILE A 391 2.06 -23.65 13.74
N ARG A 392 2.27 -24.66 12.89
CA ARG A 392 2.80 -25.96 13.33
C ARG A 392 4.20 -25.81 13.92
N GLU A 393 5.04 -25.01 13.29
CA GLU A 393 6.39 -24.73 13.76
C GLU A 393 6.39 -23.91 15.07
N GLU A 394 5.51 -22.90 15.16
CA GLU A 394 5.52 -21.96 16.27
C GLU A 394 4.77 -22.45 17.53
N LEU A 395 3.70 -23.21 17.36
CA LEU A 395 2.81 -23.66 18.44
C LEU A 395 2.53 -25.18 18.46
N GLY A 396 3.01 -25.93 17.47
CA GLY A 396 2.84 -27.38 17.39
C GLY A 396 1.65 -27.85 16.54
N THR A 397 1.61 -29.15 16.28
CA THR A 397 0.61 -29.79 15.39
C THR A 397 -0.82 -29.57 15.83
N GLU A 398 -1.12 -29.66 17.12
CA GLU A 398 -2.48 -29.48 17.65
C GLU A 398 -3.05 -28.09 17.31
N ALA A 399 -2.25 -27.03 17.44
CA ALA A 399 -2.68 -25.68 17.11
C ALA A 399 -2.93 -25.52 15.60
N SER A 400 -2.06 -26.08 14.75
CA SER A 400 -2.20 -26.05 13.29
C SER A 400 -3.48 -26.78 12.84
N GLU A 401 -3.70 -28.00 13.36
CA GLU A 401 -4.90 -28.78 13.10
C GLU A 401 -6.17 -28.09 13.59
N LYS A 402 -6.10 -27.38 14.73
CA LYS A 402 -7.24 -26.65 15.26
C LYS A 402 -7.64 -25.45 14.41
N LEU A 403 -6.68 -24.68 13.90
CA LEU A 403 -7.01 -23.60 12.97
C LEU A 403 -7.61 -24.15 11.67
N LEU A 404 -7.07 -25.27 11.16
CA LEU A 404 -7.62 -25.93 9.98
C LEU A 404 -9.08 -26.39 10.20
N GLU A 405 -9.38 -26.95 11.39
CA GLU A 405 -10.74 -27.29 11.80
C GLU A 405 -11.65 -26.06 11.81
N PHE A 406 -11.23 -24.96 12.46
CA PHE A 406 -12.03 -23.73 12.50
C PHE A 406 -12.25 -23.13 11.11
N HIS A 407 -11.22 -23.13 10.26
CA HIS A 407 -11.31 -22.66 8.87
C HIS A 407 -12.30 -23.48 8.02
N ALA A 408 -12.50 -24.77 8.37
CA ALA A 408 -13.47 -25.65 7.71
C ALA A 408 -14.86 -25.63 8.35
N ALA A 409 -14.98 -25.29 9.64
CA ALA A 409 -16.21 -25.48 10.43
C ALA A 409 -16.98 -24.18 10.72
N ILE A 410 -16.28 -23.07 10.97
CA ILE A 410 -16.87 -21.75 11.19
C ILE A 410 -17.09 -21.10 9.84
#